data_AF-A0ABD3FLQ2-F1
#
_entry.id   AF-A0ABD3FLQ2-F1
#
_cell.length_a   1.000
_cell.length_b   1.000
_cell.length_c   1.000
_cell.angle_alpha   90.00
_cell.angle_beta   90.00
_cell.angle_gamma   90.00
#
_symmetry.space_group_name_H-M   'P 1'
#
loop_
_entity.id
_entity.type
_entity.pdbx_description
1 polymer ?
#
loop_
_entity_poly.entity_id
_entity_poly.type
_entity_poly.pdbx_seq_one_letter_code
_entity_poly.pdbx_strand_id
1 'polypeptide(L)'
;MQPAIRRDASAHDPAAEALPASQRVLAARLSKRPKDLYELWHEYQVGCGDLKAAKDFTTIGRGANKFAYSRRKVFWDVVSSLVRSGFTSDTAIDKVYSVYGRQLSVTNVLVALRADRMRGGHPSLRV
;
A
#
# COMPACT_ATOMS: atom_id res chain seq x y z
N MET A 1 -48.06 46.01 38.90
CA MET A 1 -47.92 46.51 37.51
C MET A 1 -46.67 45.89 36.89
N GLN A 2 -46.81 44.73 36.24
CA GLN A 2 -46.01 44.35 35.05
C GLN A 2 -46.58 45.13 33.84
N PRO A 3 -45.91 45.30 32.66
CA PRO A 3 -45.17 44.30 31.85
C PRO A 3 -43.91 44.93 31.14
N ALA A 4 -43.23 44.43 30.10
CA ALA A 4 -43.42 43.37 29.11
C ALA A 4 -42.07 42.94 28.47
N ILE A 5 -42.08 41.69 27.98
CA ILE A 5 -41.06 40.92 27.27
C ILE A 5 -40.70 41.50 25.89
N ARG A 6 -39.42 41.41 25.47
CA ARG A 6 -39.05 41.12 24.07
C ARG A 6 -37.94 40.06 24.02
N ARG A 7 -38.19 39.07 23.16
CA ARG A 7 -37.40 37.86 22.87
C ARG A 7 -36.09 38.22 22.16
N ASP A 8 -35.05 37.42 22.38
CA ASP A 8 -34.12 37.08 21.30
C ASP A 8 -33.77 35.58 21.39
N ALA A 9 -33.47 35.01 20.24
CA ALA A 9 -33.54 33.61 19.92
C ALA A 9 -32.13 33.01 19.79
N SER A 10 -32.00 31.76 20.23
CA SER A 10 -31.23 30.70 19.57
C SER A 10 -29.83 31.03 19.05
N ALA A 11 -28.80 30.57 19.77
CA ALA A 11 -27.62 30.00 19.14
C ALA A 11 -27.29 28.67 19.85
N HIS A 12 -27.92 27.63 19.35
CA HIS A 12 -27.43 26.27 19.42
C HIS A 12 -26.07 26.28 18.70
N ASP A 13 -24.97 26.00 19.38
CA ASP A 13 -23.70 25.64 18.73
C ASP A 13 -23.69 24.11 18.61
N PRO A 14 -24.06 23.53 17.46
CA PRO A 14 -23.90 22.10 17.24
C PRO A 14 -22.45 21.82 16.89
N ALA A 15 -21.97 20.70 17.41
CA ALA A 15 -21.04 19.79 16.74
C ALA A 15 -19.95 20.47 15.88
N ALA A 16 -18.76 20.62 16.48
CA ALA A 16 -17.52 20.47 15.73
C ALA A 16 -17.40 19.01 15.26
N GLU A 17 -18.32 18.62 14.38
CA GLU A 17 -18.23 17.45 13.53
C GLU A 17 -17.03 17.72 12.61
N ALA A 18 -15.89 17.12 12.96
CA ALA A 18 -14.74 17.06 12.08
C ALA A 18 -15.17 16.31 10.83
N LEU A 19 -15.62 17.07 9.83
CA LEU A 19 -15.91 16.59 8.48
C LEU A 19 -14.73 15.75 7.98
N PRO A 20 -15.03 14.67 7.22
CA PRO A 20 -14.11 13.58 6.98
C PRO A 20 -12.86 14.11 6.29
N ALA A 21 -11.70 13.60 6.72
CA ALA A 21 -10.41 13.83 6.09
C ALA A 21 -10.58 13.69 4.57
N SER A 22 -10.77 14.85 3.94
CA SER A 22 -10.97 14.99 2.52
C SER A 22 -9.84 14.22 1.91
N GLN A 23 -10.19 13.17 1.17
CA GLN A 23 -9.29 12.22 0.57
C GLN A 23 -8.17 12.99 -0.12
N ARG A 24 -7.10 13.29 0.64
CA ARG A 24 -5.99 14.09 0.15
C ARG A 24 -5.57 13.33 -1.08
N VAL A 25 -5.52 14.01 -2.22
CA VAL A 25 -5.09 13.40 -3.48
C VAL A 25 -3.59 13.16 -3.32
N LEU A 26 -3.24 12.14 -2.53
CA LEU A 26 -1.87 11.76 -2.25
C LEU A 26 -1.30 11.27 -3.56
N ALA A 27 -0.18 11.87 -3.97
CA ALA A 27 0.42 11.50 -5.23
C ALA A 27 0.77 10.00 -5.21
N ALA A 28 0.39 9.29 -6.26
CA ALA A 28 0.78 7.92 -6.47
C ALA A 28 2.23 7.91 -6.96
N ARG A 29 3.19 7.73 -6.05
CA ARG A 29 4.61 7.65 -6.40
C ARG A 29 5.24 6.43 -5.76
N LEU A 30 6.13 5.82 -6.52
CA LEU A 30 6.93 4.71 -6.06
C LEU A 30 8.36 5.17 -5.74
N SER A 31 9.02 4.54 -4.76
CA SER A 31 10.44 4.73 -4.44
C SER A 31 11.28 4.51 -5.68
N LYS A 32 12.29 5.39 -5.90
CA LYS A 32 13.20 5.28 -7.04
C LYS A 32 14.13 4.06 -6.92
N ARG A 33 14.56 3.73 -5.69
CA ARG A 33 15.56 2.69 -5.40
C ARG A 33 15.22 2.01 -4.06
N PRO A 34 14.28 1.06 -4.04
CA PRO A 34 14.03 0.27 -2.83
C PRO A 34 15.30 -0.49 -2.45
N LYS A 35 15.71 -0.41 -1.19
CA LYS A 35 16.93 -1.04 -0.68
C LYS A 35 16.77 -2.54 -0.52
N ASP A 36 15.60 -2.97 -0.07
CA ASP A 36 15.27 -4.37 0.21
C ASP A 36 13.80 -4.67 -0.09
N LEU A 37 13.40 -5.93 0.15
CA LEU A 37 12.02 -6.38 -0.06
C LEU A 37 11.05 -5.84 1.01
N TYR A 38 11.54 -5.41 2.18
CA TYR A 38 10.70 -4.84 3.23
C TYR A 38 10.25 -3.42 2.85
N GLU A 39 11.16 -2.58 2.35
CA GLU A 39 10.79 -1.28 1.77
C GLU A 39 9.80 -1.45 0.61
N LEU A 40 10.01 -2.48 -0.21
CA LEU A 40 9.13 -2.78 -1.34
C LEU A 40 7.71 -3.20 -0.88
N TRP A 41 7.60 -3.94 0.22
CA TRP A 41 6.32 -4.30 0.82
C TRP A 41 5.67 -3.10 1.53
N HIS A 42 6.44 -2.31 2.25
CA HIS A 42 5.97 -1.11 2.94
C HIS A 42 5.35 -0.11 1.95
N GLU A 43 5.98 0.08 0.79
CA GLU A 43 5.43 0.88 -0.30
C GLU A 43 4.05 0.41 -0.77
N TYR A 44 3.82 -0.90 -0.79
CA TYR A 44 2.53 -1.48 -1.17
C TYR A 44 1.47 -1.32 -0.09
N GLN A 45 1.85 -1.57 1.16
CA GLN A 45 0.91 -1.61 2.28
C GLN A 45 0.54 -0.22 2.80
N VAL A 46 1.53 0.68 2.88
CA VAL A 46 1.43 2.01 3.51
C VAL A 46 1.63 3.13 2.50
N GLY A 47 2.60 2.98 1.59
CA GLY A 47 3.02 4.04 0.67
C GLY A 47 4.44 4.53 0.98
N CYS A 48 4.79 5.69 0.43
CA CYS A 48 6.12 6.28 0.62
C CYS A 48 5.98 7.66 1.27
N GLY A 49 6.16 7.74 2.60
CA GLY A 49 5.86 8.97 3.37
C GLY A 49 4.36 9.28 3.32
N ASP A 50 4.00 10.55 3.10
CA ASP A 50 2.60 11.00 2.96
C ASP A 50 1.98 10.66 1.59
N LEU A 51 2.46 9.61 0.92
CA LEU A 51 2.03 9.25 -0.44
C LEU A 51 1.12 8.03 -0.39
N LYS A 52 0.29 7.89 -1.43
CA LYS A 52 -0.70 6.82 -1.48
C LYS A 52 0.00 5.45 -1.43
N ALA A 53 -0.60 4.48 -0.75
CA ALA A 53 -0.14 3.09 -0.78
C ALA A 53 -0.29 2.51 -2.20
N ALA A 54 0.66 1.68 -2.66
CA ALA A 54 0.60 1.16 -4.02
C ALA A 54 -0.63 0.27 -4.26
N LYS A 55 -1.12 -0.43 -3.21
CA LYS A 55 -2.37 -1.21 -3.27
C LYS A 55 -3.60 -0.35 -3.64
N ASP A 56 -3.58 0.93 -3.27
CA ASP A 56 -4.69 1.86 -3.47
C ASP A 56 -4.56 2.68 -4.76
N PHE A 57 -3.50 2.50 -5.55
CA PHE A 57 -3.30 3.28 -6.77
C PHE A 57 -4.48 3.11 -7.73
N THR A 58 -5.07 4.24 -8.13
CA THR A 58 -6.05 4.31 -9.23
C THR A 58 -5.37 4.04 -10.57
N THR A 59 -6.15 3.76 -11.61
CA THR A 59 -5.63 3.51 -12.98
C THR A 59 -4.69 4.62 -13.46
N ILE A 60 -5.02 5.88 -13.15
CA ILE A 60 -4.19 7.05 -13.49
C ILE A 60 -2.84 7.00 -12.75
N GLY A 61 -2.86 6.77 -11.43
CA GLY A 61 -1.65 6.66 -10.62
C GLY A 61 -0.76 5.47 -11.01
N ARG A 62 -1.37 4.35 -11.40
CA ARG A 62 -0.66 3.20 -11.97
C ARG A 62 -0.03 3.54 -13.32
N GLY A 63 -0.73 4.31 -14.17
CA GLY A 63 -0.24 4.77 -15.46
C GLY A 63 1.04 5.58 -15.35
N ALA A 64 1.09 6.54 -14.42
CA ALA A 64 2.29 7.34 -14.16
C ALA A 64 3.50 6.49 -13.70
N ASN A 65 3.25 5.34 -13.07
CA ASN A 65 4.28 4.45 -12.55
C ASN A 65 4.35 3.11 -13.30
N LYS A 66 3.84 3.00 -14.54
CA LYS A 66 3.50 1.70 -15.17
C LYS A 66 4.63 0.68 -15.13
N PHE A 67 5.86 1.11 -15.43
CA PHE A 67 7.02 0.22 -15.54
C PHE A 67 7.49 -0.28 -14.17
N ALA A 68 7.51 0.60 -13.16
CA ALA A 68 7.87 0.24 -11.80
C ALA A 68 6.78 -0.63 -11.17
N TYR A 69 5.52 -0.21 -11.32
CA TYR A 69 4.36 -0.94 -10.81
C TYR A 69 4.29 -2.36 -11.40
N SER A 70 4.37 -2.52 -12.72
CA SER A 70 4.32 -3.83 -13.38
C SER A 70 5.44 -4.77 -12.92
N ARG A 71 6.67 -4.25 -12.74
CA ARG A 71 7.80 -5.07 -12.27
C ARG A 71 7.63 -5.51 -10.82
N ARG A 72 7.11 -4.64 -9.96
CA ARG A 72 6.94 -4.90 -8.52
C ARG A 72 5.69 -5.73 -8.19
N LYS A 73 4.67 -5.66 -9.05
CA LYS A 73 3.40 -6.36 -8.86
C LYS A 73 3.55 -7.86 -8.60
N VAL A 74 4.52 -8.53 -9.23
CA VAL A 74 4.73 -9.97 -8.98
C VAL A 74 5.08 -10.27 -7.53
N PHE A 75 5.93 -9.46 -6.91
CA PHE A 75 6.29 -9.61 -5.51
C PHE A 75 5.12 -9.27 -4.59
N TRP A 76 4.43 -8.15 -4.85
CA TRP A 76 3.26 -7.76 -4.07
C TRP A 76 2.15 -8.81 -4.11
N ASP A 77 1.89 -9.41 -5.28
CA ASP A 77 0.90 -10.47 -5.45
C ASP A 77 1.28 -11.71 -4.58
N VAL A 78 2.56 -12.11 -4.59
CA VAL A 78 3.06 -13.25 -3.80
C VAL A 78 2.92 -12.99 -2.30
N VAL A 79 3.46 -11.87 -1.80
CA VAL A 79 3.39 -11.55 -0.37
C VAL A 79 1.95 -11.37 0.08
N SER A 80 1.11 -10.70 -0.72
CA SER A 80 -0.33 -10.57 -0.41
C SER A 80 -1.04 -11.91 -0.37
N SER A 81 -0.62 -12.89 -1.18
CA SER A 81 -1.17 -14.25 -1.12
C SER A 81 -0.78 -14.97 0.16
N LEU A 82 0.50 -14.93 0.52
CA LEU A 82 1.00 -15.52 1.75
C LEU A 82 0.33 -14.89 2.98
N VAL A 83 0.16 -13.57 3.01
CA VAL A 83 -0.52 -12.86 4.10
C VAL A 83 -1.99 -13.28 4.20
N ARG A 84 -2.71 -13.39 3.08
CA ARG A 84 -4.09 -13.90 3.07
C ARG A 84 -4.21 -15.35 3.55
N SER A 85 -3.15 -16.15 3.40
CA SER A 85 -3.07 -17.52 3.90
C SER A 85 -2.62 -17.62 5.36
N GLY A 86 -2.47 -16.49 6.07
CA GLY A 86 -2.20 -16.46 7.51
C GLY A 86 -0.74 -16.24 7.91
N PHE A 87 0.17 -16.02 6.95
CA PHE A 87 1.55 -15.62 7.28
C PHE A 87 1.62 -14.14 7.66
N THR A 88 2.58 -13.76 8.49
CA THR A 88 2.95 -12.34 8.64
C THR A 88 3.69 -11.86 7.38
N SER A 89 3.69 -10.55 7.14
CA SER A 89 4.46 -9.97 6.03
C SER A 89 5.94 -10.32 6.11
N ASP A 90 6.51 -10.31 7.30
CA ASP A 90 7.93 -10.56 7.53
C ASP A 90 8.27 -12.01 7.19
N THR A 91 7.47 -12.97 7.68
CA THR A 91 7.63 -14.38 7.32
C THR A 91 7.42 -14.64 5.83
N ALA A 92 6.48 -13.91 5.20
CA ALA A 92 6.27 -14.01 3.75
C ALA A 92 7.48 -13.49 2.97
N ILE A 93 8.10 -12.38 3.40
CA ILE A 93 9.31 -11.82 2.80
C ILE A 93 10.51 -12.76 3.02
N ASP A 94 10.64 -13.33 4.23
CA ASP A 94 11.69 -14.29 4.55
C ASP A 94 11.59 -15.55 3.67
N LYS A 95 10.38 -16.04 3.39
CA LYS A 95 10.16 -17.13 2.43
C LYS A 95 10.65 -16.77 1.03
N VAL A 96 10.40 -15.56 0.55
CA VAL A 96 10.91 -15.10 -0.75
C VAL A 96 12.45 -15.06 -0.74
N TYR A 97 13.06 -14.53 0.32
CA TYR A 97 14.52 -14.54 0.46
C TYR A 97 15.09 -15.95 0.60
N SER A 98 14.40 -16.89 1.23
CA SER A 98 14.83 -18.28 1.34
C SER A 98 14.86 -19.00 -0.01
N VAL A 99 13.99 -18.60 -0.95
CA VAL A 99 13.93 -19.21 -2.28
C VAL A 99 15.00 -18.65 -3.22
N TYR A 100 15.15 -17.33 -3.26
CA TYR A 100 16.05 -16.68 -4.23
C TYR A 100 17.43 -16.33 -3.66
N GLY A 101 17.55 -16.28 -2.34
CA GLY A 101 18.76 -15.88 -1.63
C GLY A 101 18.80 -14.39 -1.29
N ARG A 102 19.25 -14.08 -0.07
CA ARG A 102 19.36 -12.71 0.45
C ARG A 102 20.54 -11.93 -0.12
N GLN A 103 21.47 -12.61 -0.78
CA GLN A 103 22.59 -12.04 -1.51
C GLN A 103 22.17 -11.38 -2.83
N LEU A 104 21.00 -11.75 -3.39
CA LEU A 104 20.51 -11.15 -4.62
C LEU A 104 19.94 -9.75 -4.37
N SER A 105 20.22 -8.84 -5.29
CA SER A 105 19.59 -7.52 -5.30
C SER A 105 18.07 -7.63 -5.50
N VAL A 106 17.32 -6.64 -5.01
CA VAL A 106 15.85 -6.55 -5.19
C VAL A 106 15.47 -6.73 -6.67
N THR A 107 16.21 -6.12 -7.59
CA THR A 107 15.97 -6.25 -9.03
C THR A 107 16.11 -7.70 -9.50
N ASN A 108 17.15 -8.41 -9.07
CA ASN A 108 17.38 -9.80 -9.46
C ASN A 108 16.32 -10.75 -8.88
N VAL A 109 15.90 -10.50 -7.63
CA VAL A 109 14.78 -11.24 -7.02
C VAL A 109 13.49 -11.04 -7.82
N LEU A 110 13.18 -9.79 -8.23
CA LEU A 110 11.99 -9.50 -9.04
C LEU A 110 12.04 -10.15 -10.44
N VAL A 111 13.22 -10.20 -11.05
CA VAL A 111 13.42 -10.88 -12.34
C VAL A 111 13.18 -12.38 -12.19
N ALA A 112 13.74 -13.01 -11.16
CA ALA A 112 13.55 -14.43 -10.89
C ALA A 112 12.08 -14.77 -10.58
N LEU A 113 11.42 -13.98 -9.72
CA LEU A 113 9.98 -14.10 -9.44
C LEU A 113 9.12 -14.03 -10.70
N ARG A 114 9.45 -13.11 -11.63
CA ARG A 114 8.71 -12.97 -12.89
C ARG A 114 8.94 -14.19 -13.79
N ALA A 115 10.16 -14.69 -13.87
CA ALA A 115 10.47 -15.91 -14.63
C ALA A 115 9.71 -17.12 -14.08
N ASP A 116 9.65 -17.27 -12.75
CA ASP A 116 8.90 -18.35 -12.12
C ASP A 116 7.40 -18.20 -12.34
N ARG A 117 6.85 -16.98 -12.24
CA ARG A 117 5.43 -16.73 -12.53
C ARG A 117 5.04 -17.20 -13.93
N MET A 118 5.91 -17.02 -14.93
CA MET A 118 5.68 -17.51 -16.30
C MET A 118 5.68 -19.04 -16.38
N ARG A 119 6.32 -19.73 -15.43
CA ARG A 119 6.40 -21.20 -15.32
C ARG A 119 5.39 -21.78 -14.32
N GLY A 120 4.40 -21.00 -13.88
CA GLY A 120 3.37 -21.43 -12.92
C GLY A 120 3.67 -21.07 -11.46
N GLY A 121 4.71 -20.28 -11.19
CA GLY A 121 5.12 -19.82 -9.85
C GLY A 121 6.07 -20.78 -9.14
N HIS A 122 6.87 -20.29 -8.19
CA HIS A 122 7.80 -21.13 -7.44
C HIS A 122 7.05 -22.04 -6.46
N PRO A 123 7.28 -23.37 -6.42
CA PRO A 123 6.53 -24.30 -5.57
C PRO A 123 6.47 -23.90 -4.10
N SER A 124 7.59 -23.46 -3.51
CA SER A 124 7.68 -23.06 -2.09
C SER A 124 6.97 -21.75 -1.74
N LEU A 125 6.47 -21.00 -2.73
CA LEU A 125 5.76 -19.73 -2.55
C LEU A 125 4.27 -19.83 -2.90
N ARG A 126 3.79 -21.04 -3.26
CA ARG A 126 2.37 -21.31 -3.50
C ARG A 126 1.68 -21.58 -2.16
N VAL A 127 0.43 -21.11 -2.06
CA VAL A 127 -0.48 -21.31 -0.92
C VAL A 127 -1.87 -21.60 -1.43
#